data_AF-A0A830G368-F1
#
_entry.id   AF-A0A830G368-F1
#
_cell.length_a   1.000
_cell.length_b   1.000
_cell.length_c   1.000
_cell.angle_alpha   90.00
_cell.angle_beta   90.00
_cell.angle_gamma   90.00
#
_symmetry.space_group_name_H-M   'P 1'
#
loop_
_entity.id
_entity.type
_entity.pdbx_description
1 polymer ?
#
loop_
_entity_poly.entity_id
_entity_poly.type
_entity_poly.pdbx_seq_one_letter_code
_entity_poly.pdbx_strand_id
1 'polypeptide(L)'
;MTTRPELATDANLARGAGALVLFVVLAGAFLVADFGSAAWFPADVSITEGIGYALIGLAGETPLLSNGFLAAFEIVDVVLVAAVVAAITLARKDGGER
;
A
#
# COMPACT_ATOMS: atom_id res chain seq x y z
N MET A 1 -6.06 -21.72 36.81
CA MET A 1 -4.78 -21.79 37.53
C MET A 1 -3.75 -21.05 36.70
N THR A 2 -3.22 -19.94 37.20
CA THR A 2 -2.20 -19.16 36.48
C THR A 2 -0.87 -19.38 37.18
N THR A 3 0.06 -20.02 36.49
CA THR A 3 1.41 -20.27 36.99
C THR A 3 2.13 -18.94 37.25
N ARG A 4 2.87 -18.88 38.36
CA ARG A 4 3.66 -17.70 38.74
C ARG A 4 4.78 -17.49 37.70
N PRO A 5 5.00 -16.28 37.18
CA PRO A 5 6.10 -16.03 36.25
C PRO A 5 7.43 -16.21 36.99
N GLU A 6 8.27 -17.12 36.48
CA GLU A 6 9.63 -17.36 36.96
C GLU A 6 10.64 -16.70 36.02
N LEU A 7 11.75 -16.25 36.59
CA LEU A 7 12.84 -15.62 35.84
C LEU A 7 13.53 -16.68 34.97
N ALA A 8 13.60 -16.43 33.66
CA ALA A 8 14.28 -17.31 32.72
C ALA A 8 15.80 -17.26 32.93
N THR A 9 16.32 -18.18 33.74
CA THR A 9 17.76 -18.28 34.07
C THR A 9 18.62 -18.85 32.94
N ASP A 10 18.01 -19.56 31.98
CA ASP A 10 18.72 -20.17 30.83
C ASP A 10 18.78 -19.24 29.60
N ALA A 11 18.78 -17.93 29.83
CA ALA A 11 18.77 -16.96 28.74
C ALA A 11 20.05 -17.06 27.88
N ASN A 12 19.87 -17.16 26.56
CA ASN A 12 20.98 -17.16 25.63
C ASN A 12 21.54 -15.73 25.46
N LEU A 13 22.63 -15.45 26.18
CA LEU A 13 23.29 -14.15 26.17
C LEU A 13 23.78 -13.72 24.77
N ALA A 14 24.09 -14.66 23.87
CA ALA A 14 24.48 -14.34 22.51
C ALA A 14 23.34 -13.70 21.71
N ARG A 15 22.08 -14.10 21.96
CA ARG A 15 20.90 -13.46 21.35
C ARG A 15 20.70 -12.04 21.87
N GLY A 16 20.90 -11.83 23.18
CA GLY A 16 20.84 -10.51 23.79
C GLY A 16 21.93 -9.57 23.26
N ALA A 17 23.17 -10.07 23.13
CA ALA A 17 24.26 -9.33 22.52
C ALA A 17 23.97 -8.97 21.05
N GLY A 18 23.41 -9.91 20.28
CA GLY A 18 22.98 -9.64 18.91
C GLY A 18 21.93 -8.53 18.81
N ALA A 19 20.97 -8.50 19.73
CA ALA A 19 19.97 -7.42 19.79
C ALA A 19 20.60 -6.06 20.10
N LEU A 20 21.57 -6.00 21.02
CA LEU A 20 22.31 -4.77 21.32
C LEU A 20 23.12 -4.28 20.13
N VAL A 21 23.77 -5.19 19.39
CA VAL A 21 24.50 -4.85 18.17
C VAL A 21 23.54 -4.25 17.13
N LEU A 22 22.40 -4.90 16.88
CA LEU A 22 21.38 -4.38 15.96
C LEU A 22 20.86 -3.01 16.39
N PHE A 23 20.62 -2.82 17.69
CA PHE A 23 20.20 -1.54 18.24
C PHE A 23 21.23 -0.44 17.97
N VAL A 24 22.52 -0.69 18.20
CA VAL A 24 23.59 0.27 17.93
C VAL A 24 23.69 0.61 16.44
N VAL A 25 23.54 -0.39 15.55
CA VAL A 25 23.53 -0.17 14.10
C VAL A 25 22.38 0.74 13.69
N LEU A 26 21.16 0.47 14.16
CA LEU A 26 19.98 1.29 13.86
C LEU A 26 20.10 2.70 14.45
N ALA A 27 20.57 2.82 15.70
CA ALA A 27 20.82 4.10 16.33
C ALA A 27 21.85 4.94 15.55
N GLY A 28 22.94 4.31 15.12
CA GLY A 28 23.94 4.94 14.26
C GLY A 28 23.36 5.38 12.91
N ALA A 29 22.57 4.51 12.27
CA ALA A 29 21.89 4.84 11.02
C ALA A 29 20.96 6.06 11.19
N PHE A 30 20.20 6.14 12.28
CA PHE A 30 19.31 7.27 12.55
C PHE A 30 20.04 8.56 12.88
N LEU A 31 21.19 8.50 13.56
CA LEU A 31 21.98 9.69 13.89
C LEU A 31 22.72 10.25 12.67
N VAL A 32 23.07 9.41 11.70
CA VAL A 32 23.80 9.80 10.49
C VAL A 32 22.85 10.05 9.31
N ALA A 33 21.62 9.56 9.37
CA ALA A 33 20.63 9.78 8.32
C ALA A 33 20.33 11.27 8.16
N ASP A 34 20.65 11.79 6.98
CA ASP A 34 20.17 13.09 6.51
C ASP A 34 18.97 12.85 5.60
N PHE A 35 17.82 13.43 5.98
CA PHE A 35 16.60 13.38 5.19
C PHE A 35 16.45 14.60 4.27
N GLY A 36 17.41 15.54 4.31
CA GLY A 36 17.37 16.79 3.58
C GLY A 36 16.24 17.71 4.06
N SER A 37 15.95 18.74 3.27
CA SER A 37 14.77 19.57 3.49
C SER A 37 13.50 18.76 3.29
N ALA A 38 12.52 18.93 4.17
CA ALA A 38 11.22 18.31 3.99
C ALA A 38 10.63 18.68 2.62
N ALA A 39 10.58 17.69 1.72
CA ALA A 39 10.04 17.83 0.39
C ALA A 39 8.54 17.60 0.46
N TRP A 40 7.78 18.69 0.43
CA TRP A 40 6.33 18.65 0.23
C TRP A 40 6.04 18.43 -1.26
N PHE A 41 4.82 18.02 -1.60
CA PHE A 41 4.39 18.05 -3.00
C PHE A 41 4.55 19.48 -3.55
N PRO A 42 5.03 19.65 -4.80
CA PRO A 42 5.14 20.96 -5.42
C PRO A 42 3.78 21.67 -5.38
N ALA A 43 3.76 22.93 -4.91
CA ALA A 43 2.52 23.67 -4.72
C ALA A 43 1.79 23.98 -6.04
N ASP A 44 2.52 23.91 -7.15
CA ASP A 44 2.10 24.18 -8.52
C ASP A 44 1.68 22.92 -9.29
N VAL A 45 1.68 21.73 -8.66
CA VAL A 45 1.31 20.48 -9.33
C VAL A 45 0.05 19.87 -8.72
N SER A 46 -0.93 19.59 -9.58
CA SER A 46 -2.19 18.95 -9.20
C SER A 46 -2.03 17.45 -8.97
N ILE A 47 -2.25 17.00 -7.74
CA ILE A 47 -2.24 15.56 -7.39
C ILE A 47 -3.35 14.83 -8.12
N THR A 48 -4.55 15.43 -8.20
CA THR A 48 -5.71 14.83 -8.88
C THR A 48 -5.44 14.63 -10.36
N GLU A 49 -4.79 15.60 -11.01
CA GLU A 49 -4.40 15.50 -12.42
C GLU A 49 -3.33 14.43 -12.62
N GLY A 50 -2.31 14.37 -11.75
CA GLY A 50 -1.30 13.31 -11.80
C GLY A 50 -1.90 11.91 -11.68
N ILE A 51 -2.86 11.71 -10.78
CA ILE A 51 -3.61 10.44 -10.66
C ILE A 51 -4.38 10.16 -11.96
N GLY A 52 -5.07 11.15 -12.51
CA GLY A 52 -5.79 11.02 -13.77
C GLY A 52 -4.87 10.56 -14.91
N TYR A 53 -3.73 11.23 -15.08
CA TYR A 53 -2.71 10.86 -16.05
C TYR A 53 -2.20 9.43 -15.86
N ALA A 54 -1.93 9.02 -14.62
CA ALA A 54 -1.47 7.66 -14.35
C ALA A 54 -2.53 6.60 -14.72
N LEU A 55 -3.82 6.88 -14.51
CA LEU A 55 -4.92 5.97 -14.83
C LEU A 55 -5.11 5.77 -16.34
N ILE A 56 -4.92 6.81 -17.14
CA ILE A 56 -5.17 6.75 -18.61
C ILE A 56 -3.92 6.51 -19.45
N GLY A 57 -2.79 6.16 -18.82
CA GLY A 57 -1.54 5.84 -19.53
C GLY A 57 -0.70 7.06 -19.93
N LEU A 58 -0.93 8.21 -19.30
CA LEU A 58 -0.20 9.46 -19.51
C LEU A 58 0.70 9.84 -18.33
N ALA A 59 1.17 8.86 -17.55
CA ALA A 59 2.01 9.11 -16.36
C ALA A 59 3.23 10.01 -16.62
N GLY A 60 3.77 10.02 -17.85
CA GLY A 60 4.86 10.91 -18.25
C GLY A 60 4.52 12.40 -18.32
N GLU A 61 3.23 12.77 -18.30
CA GLU A 61 2.76 14.17 -18.30
C GLU A 61 2.77 14.80 -16.90
N THR A 62 3.12 14.04 -15.86
CA THR A 62 3.24 14.54 -14.49
C THR A 62 4.59 14.18 -13.87
N PRO A 63 5.21 15.10 -13.11
CA PRO A 63 6.42 14.79 -12.34
C PRO A 63 6.13 13.93 -11.09
N LEU A 64 4.86 13.70 -10.74
CA LEU A 64 4.48 13.08 -9.46
C LEU A 64 4.50 11.54 -9.47
N LEU A 65 4.21 10.92 -10.61
CA LEU A 65 4.00 9.47 -10.73
C LEU A 65 4.78 8.94 -11.92
N SER A 66 5.72 8.02 -11.67
CA SER A 66 6.51 7.42 -12.74
C SER A 66 5.85 6.20 -13.39
N ASN A 67 4.83 5.63 -12.75
CA ASN A 67 4.19 4.38 -13.16
C ASN A 67 2.76 4.62 -13.60
N GLY A 68 2.37 3.98 -14.72
CA GLY A 68 1.00 3.97 -15.20
C GLY A 68 0.17 2.85 -14.56
N PHE A 69 -1.13 3.08 -14.45
CA PHE A 69 -2.14 2.16 -13.93
C PHE A 69 -3.19 1.78 -14.99
N LEU A 70 -2.91 2.00 -16.27
CA LEU A 70 -3.85 1.78 -17.37
C LEU A 70 -4.43 0.35 -17.38
N ALA A 71 -3.58 -0.66 -17.19
CA ALA A 71 -4.05 -2.04 -17.14
C ALA A 71 -5.01 -2.29 -15.96
N ALA A 72 -4.72 -1.71 -14.79
CA ALA A 72 -5.59 -1.85 -13.62
C ALA A 72 -6.92 -1.12 -13.83
N PHE A 73 -6.89 0.08 -14.41
CA PHE A 73 -8.07 0.85 -14.78
C PHE A 73 -8.98 0.05 -15.72
N GLU A 74 -8.41 -0.55 -16.77
CA GLU A 74 -9.16 -1.34 -17.75
C GLU A 74 -9.74 -2.63 -17.15
N ILE A 75 -8.99 -3.31 -16.27
CA ILE A 75 -9.51 -4.49 -15.56
C ILE A 75 -10.73 -4.11 -14.72
N VAL A 76 -10.67 -2.99 -14.01
CA VAL A 76 -11.79 -2.49 -13.21
C VAL A 76 -12.99 -2.15 -14.08
N ASP A 77 -12.77 -1.51 -15.24
CA ASP A 77 -13.84 -1.21 -16.21
C ASP A 77 -14.57 -2.48 -16.67
N VAL A 78 -13.83 -3.49 -17.14
CA VAL A 78 -14.41 -4.77 -17.56
C VAL A 78 -15.18 -5.46 -16.43
N VAL A 79 -14.63 -5.44 -15.21
CA VAL A 79 -15.29 -6.01 -14.03
C VAL A 79 -16.58 -5.27 -13.71
N LEU A 80 -16.60 -3.94 -13.79
CA LEU A 80 -17.80 -3.12 -13.60
C LEU A 80 -18.88 -3.45 -14.63
N VAL A 81 -18.52 -3.54 -15.92
CA VAL A 81 -19.44 -3.93 -16.98
C VAL A 81 -20.02 -5.32 -16.73
N ALA A 82 -19.17 -6.30 -16.40
CA ALA A 82 -19.62 -7.66 -16.08
C ALA A 82 -20.55 -7.69 -14.87
N ALA A 83 -20.25 -6.92 -13.81
CA ALA A 83 -21.07 -6.81 -12.62
C ALA A 83 -22.46 -6.23 -12.93
N VAL A 84 -22.53 -5.19 -13.77
CA VAL A 84 -23.80 -4.61 -14.22
C VAL A 84 -24.62 -5.62 -15.02
N VAL A 85 -24.00 -6.31 -15.97
CA VAL A 85 -24.68 -7.36 -16.77
C VAL A 85 -25.19 -8.50 -15.88
N ALA A 86 -24.37 -8.94 -14.93
CA ALA A 86 -24.74 -9.98 -13.98
C ALA A 86 -25.92 -9.53 -13.10
N ALA A 87 -25.87 -8.31 -12.56
CA ALA A 87 -26.94 -7.73 -11.75
C ALA A 87 -28.26 -7.65 -12.52
N ILE A 88 -28.23 -7.20 -13.78
CA ILE A 88 -29.43 -7.12 -14.64
C ILE A 88 -29.96 -8.53 -14.94
N THR A 89 -29.09 -9.48 -15.30
CA THR A 89 -29.47 -10.86 -15.60
C THR A 89 -30.12 -11.54 -14.39
N LEU A 90 -29.54 -11.37 -13.19
CA LEU A 90 -30.07 -11.88 -11.93
C LEU A 90 -31.41 -11.22 -11.54
N ALA A 91 -31.61 -9.95 -11.88
CA ALA A 91 -32.84 -9.23 -11.58
C ALA A 91 -34.01 -9.64 -12.48
N ARG A 92 -33.75 -10.15 -13.69
CA ARG A 92 -34.81 -10.64 -14.58
C ARG A 92 -35.43 -11.93 -14.02
N LYS A 93 -36.75 -11.91 -13.82
CA LYS A 93 -37.55 -13.13 -13.64
C LYS A 93 -38.01 -13.63 -15.01
N ASP A 94 -37.62 -14.82 -15.40
CA ASP A 94 -38.20 -15.49 -16.56
C ASP A 94 -39.51 -16.18 -16.14
N GLY A 95 -40.62 -15.90 -16.83
CA GLY A 95 -41.85 -16.72 -16.74
C GLY A 95 -42.74 -16.50 -15.51
N GLY A 96 -43.10 -15.26 -15.19
CA GLY A 96 -44.28 -15.04 -14.35
C GLY A 96 -45.54 -15.47 -15.10
N GLU A 97 -45.99 -16.70 -14.89
CA GLU A 97 -47.38 -17.07 -15.12
C GLU A 97 -48.26 -16.03 -14.42
N ARG A 98 -49.12 -15.38 -15.22
CA ARG A 98 -50.33 -14.75 -14.72
C ARG A 98 -51.47 -15.70 -14.98
#